data_AF-A0A953BNY3-F1
#
_entry.id   AF-A0A953BNY3-F1
#
_cell.length_a   1.000
_cell.length_b   1.000
_cell.length_c   1.000
_cell.angle_alpha   90.00
_cell.angle_beta   90.00
_cell.angle_gamma   90.00
#
_symmetry.space_group_name_H-M   'P 1'
#
loop_
_entity.id
_entity.type
_entity.pdbx_description
1 polymer ?
#
loop_
_entity_poly.entity_id
_entity_poly.type
_entity_poly.pdbx_seq_one_letter_code
_entity_poly.pdbx_strand_id
1 'polypeptide(L)'
;MTKRRDTARWLWEASAAAWLGLGGCGATPGEYGRVWVDERVLLEPADQRTDAVTGHTLVIPVEVRGSLPKKAAGVYSPDVRLADGSPVKAALRWITVHPTDAMDRAGSWSWLPEAGRWKTYDHPPPADASGLVMAVLAVDLSDAPAGGDLLIGRRRVALNWVPSPAIIASDPSVRLGPALPPGVRDNPLLSVMTRDERHSPVRRWRYRLMSSGLHPLTPVSVPAGDAGVFADPVLEAMAAQKEARWSVAIGTIERRDPDLAADLSARLCAVVIFDGSRVVAPAWATDQSELDALLLDLLDPSLDHEARSERVRAWIGDSPPAHAWVIDDAAERDAESGANAALAGVVNFERRPHLGWTAWADASGREIEARPDPVTIAPMSASTVLAPVPADAVVTLRSADGSEVKAAALTVHLGPWESRVVVDATATPAEPPGVSIGPLVPDVTLEGFLGGRGTRAVERSWATRASLRRGAWEEAPPGHSPSVAPWELHIECSRPDSERVSSPGSVAGDQVRIHVGSRSAPALVLRVDESGAVVREDDRGLMGYSAMVRVTREPDRWTAIVRVPSDAVESRGILRIGLERTDSRGLRSAWPRAMLPWQAVPGRAVIDLAAWDR
;
A
#
# COMPACT_ATOMS: atom_id res chain seq x y z
N MET A 1 15.55 -10.18 -27.41
CA MET A 1 14.28 -10.59 -26.76
C MET A 1 14.49 -11.06 -25.31
N THR A 2 15.41 -10.46 -24.54
CA THR A 2 15.81 -10.96 -23.19
C THR A 2 16.23 -9.84 -22.22
N LYS A 3 15.64 -8.63 -22.30
CA LYS A 3 16.00 -7.48 -21.43
C LYS A 3 14.84 -6.86 -20.63
N ARG A 4 13.70 -7.55 -20.50
CA ARG A 4 12.48 -6.97 -19.86
C ARG A 4 12.02 -7.64 -18.56
N ARG A 5 12.68 -8.71 -18.09
CA ARG A 5 12.37 -9.36 -16.79
C ARG A 5 13.15 -8.77 -15.61
N ASP A 6 14.19 -7.97 -15.86
CA ASP A 6 15.11 -7.52 -14.81
C ASP A 6 14.60 -6.30 -14.03
N THR A 7 13.74 -5.45 -14.60
CA THR A 7 13.33 -4.20 -13.97
C THR A 7 12.31 -4.38 -12.84
N ALA A 8 11.41 -5.37 -12.96
CA ALA A 8 10.45 -5.72 -11.90
C ALA A 8 11.13 -6.48 -10.74
N ARG A 9 12.18 -7.24 -11.05
CA ARG A 9 13.02 -7.93 -10.07
C ARG A 9 13.88 -6.94 -9.28
N TRP A 10 14.41 -5.90 -9.93
CA TRP A 10 15.26 -4.87 -9.28
C TRP A 10 14.49 -3.98 -8.30
N LEU A 11 13.27 -3.54 -8.66
CA LEU A 11 12.39 -2.80 -7.73
C LEU A 11 12.00 -3.65 -6.51
N TRP A 12 11.83 -4.96 -6.71
CA TRP A 12 11.50 -5.88 -5.64
C TRP A 12 12.73 -6.27 -4.79
N GLU A 13 13.93 -6.38 -5.36
CA GLU A 13 15.20 -6.59 -4.63
C GLU A 13 15.60 -5.35 -3.81
N ALA A 14 15.33 -4.14 -4.30
CA ALA A 14 15.52 -2.89 -3.56
C ALA A 14 14.53 -2.77 -2.38
N SER A 15 13.27 -3.15 -2.59
CA SER A 15 12.30 -3.29 -1.49
C SER A 15 12.70 -4.41 -0.54
N ALA A 16 13.17 -5.56 -1.02
CA ALA A 16 13.60 -6.67 -0.18
C ALA A 16 14.75 -6.32 0.77
N ALA A 17 15.76 -5.60 0.27
CA ALA A 17 16.88 -5.10 1.06
C ALA A 17 16.37 -4.16 2.18
N ALA A 18 15.41 -3.28 1.85
CA ALA A 18 14.74 -2.43 2.83
C ALA A 18 13.87 -3.22 3.83
N TRP A 19 13.14 -4.25 3.38
CA TRP A 19 12.30 -5.13 4.21
C TRP A 19 13.07 -6.00 5.20
N LEU A 20 14.35 -6.22 4.92
CA LEU A 20 15.25 -7.08 5.68
C LEU A 20 16.24 -6.28 6.54
N GLY A 21 16.17 -4.95 6.55
CA GLY A 21 17.12 -4.10 7.26
C GLY A 21 18.55 -4.14 6.68
N LEU A 22 18.72 -4.71 5.49
CA LEU A 22 20.02 -4.81 4.81
C LEU A 22 20.25 -3.54 4.00
N GLY A 23 20.92 -2.57 4.60
CA GLY A 23 21.47 -1.44 3.87
C GLY A 23 22.39 -1.94 2.74
N GLY A 24 21.90 -1.89 1.50
CA GLY A 24 22.72 -1.90 0.29
C GLY A 24 23.61 -3.14 0.06
N CYS A 25 23.04 -4.35 0.02
CA CYS A 25 23.72 -5.50 -0.61
C CYS A 25 22.76 -6.25 -1.53
N GLY A 26 22.70 -5.83 -2.80
CA GLY A 26 22.11 -6.63 -3.86
C GLY A 26 22.98 -7.85 -4.12
N ALA A 27 22.54 -9.03 -3.68
CA ALA A 27 23.16 -10.28 -4.09
C ALA A 27 22.79 -10.55 -5.56
N THR A 28 23.64 -10.17 -6.50
CA THR A 28 23.56 -10.66 -7.88
C THR A 28 23.76 -12.18 -7.90
N PRO A 29 23.01 -12.95 -8.69
CA PRO A 29 23.27 -14.37 -8.89
C PRO A 29 24.60 -14.53 -9.65
N GLY A 30 25.70 -14.68 -8.91
CA GLY A 30 27.04 -14.87 -9.45
C GLY A 30 27.25 -16.30 -9.93
N GLU A 31 27.78 -16.42 -11.14
CA GLU A 31 28.23 -17.68 -11.75
C GLU A 31 29.22 -18.42 -10.83
N TYR A 32 28.93 -19.70 -10.55
CA TYR A 32 29.79 -20.58 -9.77
C TYR A 32 31.06 -20.96 -10.58
N GLY A 33 32.07 -20.11 -10.53
CA GLY A 33 33.43 -20.40 -11.01
C GLY A 33 34.23 -21.23 -10.01
N ARG A 34 34.73 -22.39 -10.46
CA ARG A 34 35.54 -23.32 -9.65
C ARG A 34 36.90 -22.71 -9.26
N VAL A 35 37.16 -22.60 -7.96
CA VAL A 35 38.51 -22.69 -7.37
C VAL A 35 38.41 -23.55 -6.11
N TRP A 36 39.11 -24.69 -6.11
CA TRP A 36 39.17 -25.61 -4.98
C TRP A 36 40.40 -25.29 -4.14
N VAL A 37 40.19 -24.72 -2.95
CA VAL A 37 41.12 -24.77 -1.82
C VAL A 37 40.29 -25.10 -0.58
N ASP A 38 40.81 -25.97 0.27
CA ASP A 38 40.17 -26.61 1.41
C ASP A 38 39.77 -25.58 2.48
N GLU A 39 38.55 -25.02 2.40
CA GLU A 39 38.09 -23.94 3.28
C GLU A 39 36.77 -24.27 4.00
N ARG A 40 36.81 -24.09 5.32
CA ARG A 40 35.67 -24.21 6.25
C ARG A 40 34.55 -23.24 5.82
N VAL A 41 33.29 -23.63 6.03
CA VAL A 41 32.14 -22.73 5.89
C VAL A 41 32.38 -21.47 6.71
N LEU A 42 32.37 -20.31 6.07
CA LEU A 42 32.49 -19.01 6.72
C LEU A 42 31.09 -18.37 6.75
N LEU A 43 30.68 -17.95 7.94
CA LEU A 43 29.42 -17.25 8.18
C LEU A 43 29.75 -15.82 8.60
N GLU A 44 29.31 -14.84 7.81
CA GLU A 44 29.52 -13.42 8.10
C GLU A 44 28.16 -12.77 8.39
N PRO A 45 27.93 -12.19 9.57
CA PRO A 45 26.73 -11.39 9.81
C PRO A 45 26.61 -10.29 8.77
N ALA A 46 25.42 -10.15 8.19
CA ALA A 46 25.15 -9.12 7.19
C ALA A 46 24.90 -7.74 7.84
N ASP A 47 24.45 -7.73 9.10
CA ASP A 47 24.19 -6.50 9.85
C ASP A 47 25.47 -5.93 10.47
N GLN A 48 25.59 -4.60 10.47
CA GLN A 48 26.70 -3.91 11.14
C GLN A 48 26.65 -4.01 12.68
N ARG A 49 25.45 -4.20 13.25
CA ARG A 49 25.21 -4.35 14.68
C ARG A 49 24.24 -5.49 14.95
N THR A 50 24.55 -6.36 15.90
CA THR A 50 23.70 -7.49 16.29
C THR A 50 23.13 -7.26 17.69
N ASP A 51 21.83 -6.98 17.76
CA ASP A 51 21.10 -6.80 19.02
C ASP A 51 20.59 -8.15 19.54
N ALA A 52 21.14 -8.62 20.66
CA ALA A 52 20.75 -9.85 21.34
C ALA A 52 19.86 -9.54 22.55
N VAL A 53 18.60 -9.97 22.51
CA VAL A 53 17.68 -9.80 23.64
C VAL A 53 17.87 -10.94 24.63
N THR A 54 18.11 -10.61 25.91
CA THR A 54 18.24 -11.63 26.96
C THR A 54 17.01 -12.54 27.02
N GLY A 55 17.26 -13.86 27.06
CA GLY A 55 16.20 -14.87 27.17
C GLY A 55 15.48 -15.19 25.85
N HIS A 56 16.00 -14.74 24.70
CA HIS A 56 15.41 -15.02 23.39
C HIS A 56 16.41 -15.74 22.47
N THR A 57 15.90 -16.50 21.51
CA THR A 57 16.70 -16.98 20.37
C THR A 57 17.08 -15.80 19.49
N LEU A 58 18.36 -15.67 19.18
CA LEU A 58 18.91 -14.67 18.30
C LEU A 58 18.92 -15.20 16.85
N VAL A 59 18.22 -14.52 15.96
CA VAL A 59 18.23 -14.80 14.51
C VAL A 59 19.05 -13.73 13.82
N ILE A 60 20.15 -14.14 13.18
CA ILE A 60 21.10 -13.24 12.51
C ILE A 60 21.10 -13.53 11.00
N PRO A 61 20.81 -12.56 10.13
CA PRO A 61 21.10 -12.67 8.71
C PRO A 61 22.59 -12.88 8.47
N VAL A 62 22.96 -13.89 7.69
CA VAL A 62 24.37 -14.22 7.40
C VAL A 62 24.64 -14.41 5.91
N GLU A 63 25.79 -13.93 5.45
CA GLU A 63 26.40 -14.37 4.20
C GLU A 63 27.11 -15.71 4.43
N VAL A 64 26.81 -16.70 3.58
CA VAL A 64 27.45 -18.02 3.61
C VAL A 64 28.52 -18.07 2.51
N ARG A 65 29.79 -18.18 2.91
CA ARG A 65 30.92 -18.36 1.99
C ARG A 65 31.56 -19.73 2.16
N GLY A 66 32.01 -20.31 1.05
CA GLY A 66 32.58 -21.66 1.00
C GLY A 66 31.54 -22.77 0.78
N SER A 67 31.98 -24.03 0.87
CA SER A 67 31.11 -25.19 0.62
C SER A 67 30.58 -25.80 1.91
N LEU A 68 29.26 -25.97 2.01
CA LEU A 68 28.64 -26.72 3.10
C LEU A 68 29.11 -28.19 3.08
N PRO A 69 29.30 -28.84 4.25
CA PRO A 69 29.72 -30.23 4.30
C PRO A 69 28.71 -31.14 3.61
N LYS A 70 29.15 -31.91 2.61
CA LYS A 70 28.31 -32.85 1.83
C LYS A 70 27.60 -33.94 2.67
N LYS A 71 28.01 -34.14 3.93
CA LYS A 71 27.47 -35.16 4.85
C LYS A 71 26.39 -34.63 5.82
N ALA A 72 26.04 -33.35 5.78
CA ALA A 72 24.93 -32.85 6.58
C ALA A 72 23.61 -33.27 5.92
N ALA A 73 23.09 -34.45 6.26
CA ALA A 73 21.76 -34.91 5.83
C ALA A 73 20.60 -34.21 6.60
N GLY A 74 20.88 -33.08 7.24
CA GLY A 74 19.96 -32.27 8.02
C GLY A 74 20.57 -30.90 8.35
N VAL A 75 19.89 -30.14 9.19
CA VAL A 75 20.29 -28.76 9.60
C VAL A 75 21.78 -28.68 9.93
N TYR A 76 22.49 -27.74 9.29
CA TYR A 76 23.89 -27.48 9.60
C TYR A 76 24.01 -26.70 10.92
N SER A 77 24.68 -27.29 11.91
CA SER A 77 24.96 -26.66 13.20
C SER A 77 26.42 -26.23 13.28
N PRO A 78 26.74 -24.93 13.06
CA PRO A 78 28.11 -24.43 13.24
C PRO A 78 28.54 -24.45 14.71
N ASP A 79 29.86 -24.53 14.96
CA ASP A 79 30.43 -24.32 16.29
C ASP A 79 30.32 -22.84 16.66
N VAL A 80 29.36 -22.52 17.51
CA VAL A 80 29.12 -21.17 18.06
C VAL A 80 29.35 -21.21 19.55
N ARG A 81 30.13 -20.26 20.05
CA ARG A 81 30.48 -20.14 21.46
C ARG A 81 30.26 -18.71 21.94
N LEU A 82 30.07 -18.53 23.23
CA LEU A 82 30.22 -17.23 23.88
C LEU A 82 31.72 -16.90 24.02
N ALA A 83 32.02 -15.64 24.32
CA ALA A 83 33.40 -15.16 24.50
C ALA A 83 34.16 -15.86 25.65
N ASP A 84 33.45 -16.43 26.63
CA ASP A 84 34.02 -17.26 27.71
C ASP A 84 34.37 -18.69 27.25
N GLY A 85 34.05 -19.03 25.99
CA GLY A 85 34.29 -20.35 25.38
C GLY A 85 33.13 -21.33 25.53
N SER A 86 32.07 -20.98 26.25
CA SER A 86 30.88 -21.82 26.47
C SER A 86 30.15 -22.08 25.15
N PRO A 87 29.84 -23.34 24.79
CA PRO A 87 29.14 -23.65 23.55
C PRO A 87 27.67 -23.22 23.61
N VAL A 88 27.16 -22.72 22.49
CA VAL A 88 25.77 -22.31 22.33
C VAL A 88 25.16 -23.11 21.19
N LYS A 89 23.91 -23.55 21.34
CA LYS A 89 23.22 -24.24 20.25
C LYS A 89 22.94 -23.26 19.12
N ALA A 90 23.36 -23.63 17.90
CA ALA A 90 23.12 -22.83 16.72
C ALA A 90 22.74 -23.70 15.52
N ALA A 91 21.93 -23.12 14.64
CA ALA A 91 21.43 -23.75 13.43
C ALA A 91 21.44 -22.76 12.26
N LEU A 92 22.11 -23.12 11.18
CA LEU A 92 22.03 -22.41 9.91
C LEU A 92 20.78 -22.85 9.16
N ARG A 93 19.98 -21.87 8.74
CA ARG A 93 18.68 -22.06 8.09
C ARG A 93 18.59 -21.15 6.86
N TRP A 94 17.73 -21.51 5.92
CA TRP A 94 17.41 -20.66 4.77
C TRP A 94 15.95 -20.26 4.85
N ILE A 95 15.68 -18.98 4.63
CA ILE A 95 14.34 -18.41 4.55
C ILE A 95 14.08 -18.05 3.09
N THR A 96 12.94 -18.47 2.56
CA THR A 96 12.40 -17.95 1.31
C THR A 96 11.19 -17.08 1.56
N VAL A 97 11.09 -15.99 0.78
CA VAL A 97 9.93 -15.10 0.79
C VAL A 97 9.37 -15.02 -0.63
N HIS A 98 8.14 -15.50 -0.78
CA HIS A 98 7.40 -15.43 -2.04
C HIS A 98 6.37 -14.30 -1.99
N PRO A 99 6.12 -13.57 -3.10
CA PRO A 99 4.97 -12.71 -3.17
C PRO A 99 3.68 -13.54 -3.01
N THR A 100 2.64 -12.95 -2.44
CA THR A 100 1.34 -13.62 -2.34
C THR A 100 0.69 -13.66 -3.72
N ASP A 101 0.21 -14.85 -4.10
CA ASP A 101 -0.42 -15.07 -5.39
C ASP A 101 -1.67 -14.20 -5.53
N ALA A 102 -1.89 -13.69 -6.74
CA ALA A 102 -2.97 -12.73 -6.97
C ALA A 102 -4.38 -13.35 -6.80
N MET A 103 -4.53 -14.66 -6.94
CA MET A 103 -5.80 -15.36 -6.68
C MET A 103 -6.15 -15.44 -5.19
N ASP A 104 -5.17 -15.39 -4.30
CA ASP A 104 -5.40 -15.37 -2.85
C ASP A 104 -5.79 -13.97 -2.33
N ARG A 105 -5.92 -12.99 -3.23
CA ARG A 105 -6.23 -11.59 -2.93
C ARG A 105 -7.73 -11.28 -2.84
N ALA A 106 -8.60 -12.24 -3.10
CA ALA A 106 -10.04 -12.03 -3.04
C ALA A 106 -10.45 -11.48 -1.65
N GLY A 107 -10.83 -10.19 -1.61
CA GLY A 107 -11.21 -9.48 -0.38
C GLY A 107 -10.07 -8.80 0.39
N SER A 108 -8.82 -8.84 -0.10
CA SER A 108 -7.70 -8.08 0.46
C SER A 108 -7.65 -6.66 -0.11
N TRP A 109 -7.30 -5.68 0.73
CA TRP A 109 -7.19 -4.28 0.34
C TRP A 109 -5.75 -4.01 -0.04
N SER A 110 -5.49 -3.43 -1.22
CA SER A 110 -4.15 -3.09 -1.68
C SER A 110 -3.50 -1.91 -0.94
N TRP A 111 -4.08 -1.50 0.20
CA TRP A 111 -3.60 -0.36 0.98
C TRP A 111 -2.24 -0.63 1.61
N LEU A 112 -2.10 -1.73 2.37
CA LEU A 112 -0.84 -2.12 2.96
C LEU A 112 -0.06 -3.06 2.03
N PRO A 113 1.27 -3.08 2.13
CA PRO A 113 2.06 -4.05 1.40
C PRO A 113 1.76 -5.47 1.85
N GLU A 114 1.50 -6.35 0.89
CA GLU A 114 1.17 -7.77 1.11
C GLU A 114 2.17 -8.45 2.06
N ALA A 115 1.68 -9.37 2.87
CA ALA A 115 2.58 -10.32 3.54
C ALA A 115 3.25 -11.21 2.49
N GLY A 116 4.58 -11.27 2.52
CA GLY A 116 5.28 -12.34 1.83
C GLY A 116 4.90 -13.70 2.43
N ARG A 117 4.92 -14.77 1.63
CA ARG A 117 4.83 -16.14 2.12
C ARG A 117 6.21 -16.60 2.54
N TRP A 118 6.37 -16.81 3.85
CA TRP A 118 7.64 -17.18 4.46
C TRP A 118 7.74 -18.69 4.58
N LYS A 119 8.89 -19.24 4.18
CA LYS A 119 9.19 -20.65 4.36
C LYS A 119 10.63 -20.83 4.77
N THR A 120 10.88 -21.82 5.61
CA THR A 120 12.21 -22.18 6.08
C THR A 120 12.68 -23.49 5.48
N TYR A 121 13.99 -23.62 5.37
CA TYR A 121 14.67 -24.80 4.86
C TYR A 121 15.90 -25.13 5.70
N ASP A 122 16.15 -26.42 5.88
CA ASP A 122 17.34 -26.98 6.56
C ASP A 122 18.62 -26.88 5.71
N HIS A 123 18.43 -26.62 4.41
CA HIS A 123 19.46 -26.58 3.37
C HIS A 123 19.16 -25.42 2.41
N PRO A 124 20.14 -24.99 1.58
CA PRO A 124 19.86 -24.05 0.50
C PRO A 124 18.64 -24.51 -0.30
N PRO A 125 17.66 -23.63 -0.56
CA PRO A 125 16.48 -24.01 -1.30
C PRO A 125 16.87 -24.45 -2.72
N PRO A 126 16.08 -25.32 -3.36
CA PRO A 126 16.36 -25.76 -4.71
C PRO A 126 16.36 -24.57 -5.69
N ALA A 127 17.14 -24.67 -6.77
CA ALA A 127 17.39 -23.54 -7.68
C ALA A 127 16.15 -23.01 -8.41
N ASP A 128 15.06 -23.79 -8.41
CA ASP A 128 13.75 -23.44 -8.96
C ASP A 128 12.83 -22.75 -7.93
N ALA A 129 13.26 -22.61 -6.68
CA ALA A 129 12.55 -21.81 -5.69
C ALA A 129 12.47 -20.36 -6.19
N SER A 130 11.27 -19.92 -6.57
CA SER A 130 10.99 -18.52 -6.86
C SER A 130 11.10 -17.70 -5.56
N GLY A 131 11.48 -16.43 -5.63
CA GLY A 131 11.48 -15.54 -4.45
C GLY A 131 12.86 -15.21 -3.89
N LEU A 132 12.89 -14.46 -2.79
CA LEU A 132 14.12 -14.03 -2.12
C LEU A 132 14.58 -15.15 -1.22
N VAL A 133 15.87 -15.42 -1.26
CA VAL A 133 16.50 -16.40 -0.40
C VAL A 133 17.47 -15.68 0.52
N MET A 134 17.35 -15.94 1.82
CA MET A 134 18.29 -15.47 2.84
C MET A 134 18.76 -16.64 3.68
N ALA A 135 20.05 -16.66 4.03
CA ALA A 135 20.54 -17.53 5.08
C ALA A 135 20.50 -16.81 6.43
N VAL A 136 20.03 -17.50 7.46
CA VAL A 136 19.99 -17.01 8.84
C VAL A 136 20.65 -18.00 9.79
N LEU A 137 21.35 -17.48 10.77
CA LEU A 137 21.87 -18.24 11.90
C LEU A 137 20.96 -18.04 13.10
N ALA A 138 20.25 -19.09 13.51
CA ALA A 138 19.47 -19.11 14.75
C ALA A 138 20.36 -19.61 15.89
N VAL A 139 20.58 -18.78 16.90
CA VAL A 139 21.43 -19.03 18.07
C VAL A 139 20.57 -19.00 19.33
N ASP A 140 20.52 -20.10 20.06
CA ASP A 140 19.73 -20.22 21.29
C ASP A 140 20.46 -19.57 22.47
N LEU A 141 20.10 -18.32 22.77
CA LEU A 141 20.64 -17.55 23.90
C LEU A 141 19.69 -17.53 25.10
N SER A 142 18.69 -18.42 25.13
CA SER A 142 17.62 -18.39 26.14
C SER A 142 18.17 -18.54 27.57
N ASP A 143 19.20 -19.38 27.74
CA ASP A 143 19.86 -19.64 29.02
C ASP A 143 21.25 -18.97 29.12
N ALA A 144 21.65 -18.18 28.11
CA ALA A 144 22.97 -17.57 28.08
C ALA A 144 23.04 -16.39 29.07
N PRO A 145 24.11 -16.27 29.88
CA PRO A 145 24.31 -15.08 30.71
C PRO A 145 24.47 -13.86 29.79
N ALA A 146 23.81 -12.76 30.14
CA ALA A 146 23.97 -11.51 29.41
C ALA A 146 25.41 -11.00 29.57
N GLY A 147 26.03 -10.61 28.44
CA GLY A 147 27.39 -10.11 28.38
C GLY A 147 28.31 -10.98 27.52
N GLY A 148 29.24 -10.34 26.81
CA GLY A 148 30.20 -11.01 25.94
C GLY A 148 29.76 -11.14 24.48
N ASP A 149 30.70 -11.54 23.64
CA ASP A 149 30.53 -11.62 22.19
C ASP A 149 30.29 -13.06 21.73
N LEU A 150 29.75 -13.24 20.52
CA LEU A 150 29.68 -14.55 19.89
C LEU A 150 30.97 -14.87 19.14
N LEU A 151 31.43 -16.10 19.26
CA LEU A 151 32.48 -16.69 18.46
C LEU A 151 31.81 -17.66 17.49
N ILE A 152 31.77 -17.30 16.20
CA ILE A 152 31.31 -18.18 15.12
C ILE A 152 32.55 -18.75 14.43
N GLY A 153 32.87 -20.00 14.75
CA GLY A 153 34.17 -20.58 14.39
C GLY A 153 35.33 -19.80 15.00
N ARG A 154 36.05 -19.02 14.19
CA ARG A 154 37.17 -18.16 14.64
C ARG A 154 36.83 -16.67 14.67
N ARG A 155 35.64 -16.29 14.19
CA ARG A 155 35.24 -14.88 14.06
C ARG A 155 34.50 -14.43 15.30
N ARG A 156 34.87 -13.26 15.81
CA ARG A 156 34.19 -12.58 16.90
C ARG A 156 33.10 -11.67 16.33
N VAL A 157 31.88 -11.81 16.84
CA VAL A 157 30.71 -10.99 16.52
C VAL A 157 30.29 -10.27 17.78
N ALA A 158 30.47 -8.95 17.79
CA ALA A 158 30.11 -8.12 18.92
C ALA A 158 28.59 -8.13 19.12
N LEU A 159 28.14 -8.38 20.35
CA LEU A 159 26.73 -8.35 20.70
C LEU A 159 26.38 -7.10 21.48
N ASN A 160 25.34 -6.40 21.03
CA ASN A 160 24.65 -5.43 21.86
C ASN A 160 23.58 -6.16 22.67
N TRP A 161 23.80 -6.31 23.98
CA TRP A 161 22.86 -7.00 24.86
C TRP A 161 21.71 -6.07 25.26
N VAL A 162 20.52 -6.40 24.76
CA VAL A 162 19.28 -5.71 25.07
C VAL A 162 18.61 -6.42 26.26
N PRO A 163 18.20 -5.70 27.32
CA PRO A 163 17.51 -6.29 28.46
C PRO A 163 16.25 -7.06 28.05
N SER A 164 15.86 -8.07 28.83
CA SER A 164 14.59 -8.75 28.62
C SER A 164 13.42 -7.75 28.75
N PRO A 165 12.42 -7.79 27.84
CA PRO A 165 11.20 -7.00 27.97
C PRO A 165 10.49 -7.19 29.31
N ALA A 166 10.62 -8.38 29.93
CA ALA A 166 10.03 -8.66 31.23
C ALA A 166 10.61 -7.79 32.35
N ILE A 167 11.89 -7.42 32.26
CA ILE A 167 12.54 -6.51 33.22
C ILE A 167 11.95 -5.11 33.05
N ILE A 168 11.79 -4.64 31.81
CA ILE A 168 11.19 -3.33 31.52
C ILE A 168 9.74 -3.27 32.00
N ALA A 169 8.96 -4.32 31.72
CA ALA A 169 7.56 -4.42 32.09
C ALA A 169 7.33 -4.67 33.60
N SER A 170 8.36 -5.08 34.36
CA SER A 170 8.25 -5.23 35.82
C SER A 170 8.15 -3.90 36.56
N ASP A 171 8.52 -2.80 35.91
CA ASP A 171 8.37 -1.45 36.44
C ASP A 171 6.90 -1.01 36.30
N PRO A 172 6.18 -0.74 37.42
CA PRO A 172 4.76 -0.39 37.39
C PRO A 172 4.48 0.97 36.72
N SER A 173 5.50 1.80 36.49
CA SER A 173 5.37 3.04 35.74
C SER A 173 5.27 2.82 34.22
N VAL A 174 5.69 1.65 33.73
CA VAL A 174 5.74 1.34 32.29
C VAL A 174 4.42 0.76 31.80
N ARG A 175 3.81 1.41 30.82
CA ARG A 175 2.57 0.97 30.19
C ARG A 175 2.78 0.59 28.73
N LEU A 176 3.12 -0.67 28.48
CA LEU A 176 3.24 -1.23 27.12
C LEU A 176 1.89 -1.74 26.57
N GLY A 177 0.84 -0.95 26.78
CA GLY A 177 -0.51 -1.25 26.32
C GLY A 177 -0.69 -1.05 24.81
N PRO A 178 -1.90 -1.33 24.28
CA PRO A 178 -2.24 -1.05 22.89
C PRO A 178 -2.07 0.45 22.57
N ALA A 179 -1.45 0.76 21.44
CA ALA A 179 -1.23 2.13 20.99
C ALA A 179 -2.52 2.82 20.53
N LEU A 180 -3.52 2.05 20.10
CA LEU A 180 -4.80 2.60 19.64
C LEU A 180 -5.88 2.53 20.72
N PRO A 181 -6.78 3.53 20.79
CA PRO A 181 -7.94 3.48 21.67
C PRO A 181 -8.91 2.38 21.22
N PRO A 182 -9.67 1.76 22.16
CA PRO A 182 -10.55 0.63 21.85
C PRO A 182 -11.51 0.86 20.68
N GLY A 183 -12.16 2.03 20.59
CA GLY A 183 -13.12 2.32 19.51
C GLY A 183 -12.52 2.35 18.10
N VAL A 184 -11.21 2.58 17.98
CA VAL A 184 -10.49 2.58 16.70
C VAL A 184 -9.89 1.19 16.45
N ARG A 185 -9.27 0.61 17.47
CA ARG A 185 -8.65 -0.73 17.42
C ARG A 185 -9.65 -1.81 17.06
N ASP A 186 -10.84 -1.76 17.64
CA ASP A 186 -11.85 -2.81 17.50
C ASP A 186 -12.67 -2.65 16.19
N ASN A 187 -12.25 -1.73 15.30
CA ASN A 187 -12.85 -1.54 13.99
C ASN A 187 -12.59 -2.78 13.08
N PRO A 188 -13.64 -3.41 12.52
CA PRO A 188 -13.48 -4.62 11.72
C PRO A 188 -12.73 -4.37 10.41
N LEU A 189 -12.86 -3.18 9.80
CA LEU A 189 -12.13 -2.84 8.58
C LEU A 189 -10.64 -2.70 8.85
N LEU A 190 -10.26 -2.06 9.97
CA LEU A 190 -8.86 -1.98 10.36
C LEU A 190 -8.25 -3.38 10.56
N SER A 191 -9.01 -4.30 11.18
CA SER A 191 -8.57 -5.69 11.36
C SER A 191 -8.33 -6.41 10.03
N VAL A 192 -9.19 -6.19 9.02
CA VAL A 192 -9.00 -6.74 7.67
C VAL A 192 -7.77 -6.13 7.00
N MET A 193 -7.61 -4.80 7.06
CA MET A 193 -6.51 -4.09 6.40
C MET A 193 -5.14 -4.45 6.99
N THR A 194 -5.08 -4.74 8.29
CA THR A 194 -3.82 -5.01 9.02
C THR A 194 -3.52 -6.49 9.20
N ARG A 195 -4.37 -7.37 8.62
CA ARG A 195 -4.22 -8.82 8.70
C ARG A 195 -2.83 -9.29 8.25
N ASP A 196 -2.27 -8.69 7.21
CA ASP A 196 -0.98 -9.09 6.65
C ASP A 196 0.21 -8.70 7.54
N GLU A 197 0.07 -7.64 8.35
CA GLU A 197 1.10 -7.27 9.34
C GLU A 197 1.26 -8.38 10.38
N ARG A 198 0.17 -9.06 10.75
CA ARG A 198 0.18 -10.17 11.74
C ARG A 198 0.90 -11.42 11.22
N HIS A 199 0.95 -11.62 9.90
CA HIS A 199 1.51 -12.80 9.23
C HIS A 199 2.92 -12.57 8.68
N SER A 200 3.52 -11.44 9.03
CA SER A 200 4.86 -11.05 8.60
C SER A 200 5.80 -11.00 9.82
N PRO A 201 6.83 -11.87 9.91
CA PRO A 201 7.70 -11.91 11.08
C PRO A 201 8.42 -10.58 11.34
N VAL A 202 8.72 -9.79 10.30
CA VAL A 202 9.33 -8.46 10.44
C VAL A 202 8.36 -7.33 10.83
N ARG A 203 7.04 -7.57 10.77
CA ARG A 203 6.00 -6.54 10.97
C ARG A 203 4.97 -6.88 12.05
N ARG A 204 4.94 -8.12 12.53
CA ARG A 204 4.00 -8.58 13.58
C ARG A 204 4.04 -7.71 14.83
N TRP A 205 5.20 -7.15 15.15
CA TRP A 205 5.37 -6.19 16.24
C TRP A 205 4.41 -5.00 16.14
N ARG A 206 4.16 -4.47 14.93
CA ARG A 206 3.27 -3.33 14.72
C ARG A 206 1.82 -3.73 14.96
N TYR A 207 1.42 -4.90 14.44
CA TYR A 207 0.10 -5.47 14.71
C TYR A 207 -0.12 -5.66 16.21
N ARG A 208 0.85 -6.22 16.94
CA ARG A 208 0.77 -6.38 18.40
C ARG A 208 0.72 -5.05 19.15
N LEU A 209 1.60 -4.10 18.80
CA LEU A 209 1.60 -2.76 19.38
C LEU A 209 0.23 -2.08 19.24
N MET A 210 -0.39 -2.20 18.06
CA MET A 210 -1.71 -1.65 17.78
C MET A 210 -2.84 -2.37 18.55
N SER A 211 -2.79 -3.70 18.65
CA SER A 211 -3.91 -4.53 19.12
C SER A 211 -3.83 -4.87 20.62
N SER A 212 -2.78 -5.55 21.03
CA SER A 212 -2.60 -6.07 22.40
C SER A 212 -1.62 -5.25 23.25
N GLY A 213 -0.85 -4.38 22.62
CA GLY A 213 0.39 -3.83 23.19
C GLY A 213 1.56 -4.81 23.08
N LEU A 214 2.74 -4.33 23.43
CA LEU A 214 4.02 -5.08 23.42
C LEU A 214 4.43 -5.60 24.80
N HIS A 215 3.46 -5.72 25.72
CA HIS A 215 3.73 -6.23 27.06
C HIS A 215 4.02 -7.74 27.02
N PRO A 216 5.14 -8.21 27.60
CA PRO A 216 5.63 -9.59 27.47
C PRO A 216 4.71 -10.64 28.12
N LEU A 217 3.95 -10.25 29.14
CA LEU A 217 3.03 -11.15 29.85
C LEU A 217 1.60 -11.13 29.29
N THR A 218 1.28 -10.27 28.31
CA THR A 218 -0.07 -10.28 27.72
C THR A 218 -0.21 -11.55 26.90
N PRO A 219 -1.05 -12.53 27.33
CA PRO A 219 -1.30 -13.71 26.54
C PRO A 219 -1.87 -13.25 25.20
N VAL A 220 -1.55 -13.96 24.12
CA VAL A 220 -2.22 -13.70 22.85
C VAL A 220 -3.67 -14.16 23.02
N SER A 221 -4.55 -13.26 23.48
CA SER A 221 -5.99 -13.47 23.63
C SER A 221 -6.64 -13.44 22.25
N VAL A 222 -6.23 -14.35 21.39
CA VAL A 222 -6.80 -14.58 20.08
C VAL A 222 -7.14 -16.06 20.02
N PRO A 223 -8.32 -16.47 19.53
CA PRO A 223 -8.67 -17.88 19.40
C PRO A 223 -7.53 -18.69 18.76
N ALA A 224 -7.23 -19.84 19.35
CA ALA A 224 -6.14 -20.72 18.95
C ALA A 224 -6.19 -20.98 17.44
N GLY A 225 -5.17 -20.49 16.72
CA GLY A 225 -5.08 -20.53 15.26
C GLY A 225 -4.93 -19.15 14.60
N ASP A 226 -5.29 -18.05 15.26
CA ASP A 226 -5.30 -16.71 14.64
C ASP A 226 -4.41 -15.66 15.35
N ALA A 227 -3.65 -16.11 16.36
CA ALA A 227 -2.71 -15.34 17.18
C ALA A 227 -1.50 -14.72 16.42
N GLY A 228 -1.31 -15.04 15.14
CA GLY A 228 -0.11 -14.64 14.38
C GLY A 228 1.18 -15.35 14.82
N VAL A 229 1.06 -16.44 15.60
CA VAL A 229 2.21 -17.29 15.97
C VAL A 229 2.63 -18.13 14.77
N PHE A 230 3.92 -18.14 14.46
CA PHE A 230 4.45 -18.93 13.37
C PHE A 230 4.67 -20.38 13.83
N ALA A 231 4.19 -21.34 13.04
CA ALA A 231 4.45 -22.76 13.30
C ALA A 231 5.94 -23.10 13.18
N ASP A 232 6.69 -22.35 12.36
CA ASP A 232 8.13 -22.48 12.25
C ASP A 232 8.85 -21.74 13.40
N PRO A 233 9.69 -22.43 14.20
CA PRO A 233 10.37 -21.83 15.35
C PRO A 233 11.34 -20.69 15.00
N VAL A 234 11.94 -20.69 13.80
CA VAL A 234 12.90 -19.67 13.36
C VAL A 234 12.14 -18.39 12.98
N LEU A 235 11.04 -18.53 12.24
CA LEU A 235 10.16 -17.39 11.93
C LEU A 235 9.53 -16.80 13.20
N GLU A 236 9.14 -17.65 14.15
CA GLU A 236 8.64 -17.22 15.46
C GLU A 236 9.72 -16.47 16.25
N ALA A 237 10.93 -17.02 16.34
CA ALA A 237 12.06 -16.37 17.01
C ALA A 237 12.38 -15.00 16.39
N MET A 238 12.36 -14.90 15.06
CA MET A 238 12.60 -13.66 14.33
C MET A 238 11.52 -12.60 14.65
N ALA A 239 10.26 -13.01 14.71
CA ALA A 239 9.15 -12.12 15.07
C ALA A 239 9.22 -11.67 16.53
N ALA A 240 9.47 -12.61 17.46
CA ALA A 240 9.62 -12.34 18.88
C ALA A 240 10.82 -11.41 19.16
N GLN A 241 11.94 -11.58 18.45
CA GLN A 241 13.11 -10.71 18.59
C GLN A 241 12.79 -9.26 18.20
N LYS A 242 12.07 -9.02 17.09
CA LYS A 242 11.65 -7.66 16.70
C LYS A 242 10.65 -7.05 17.68
N GLU A 243 9.70 -7.84 18.17
CA GLU A 243 8.76 -7.42 19.22
C GLU A 243 9.45 -7.02 20.52
N ALA A 244 10.40 -7.82 20.97
CA ALA A 244 11.14 -7.56 22.18
C ALA A 244 12.02 -6.30 22.07
N ARG A 245 12.67 -6.09 20.92
CA ARG A 245 13.45 -4.88 20.64
C ARG A 245 12.58 -3.61 20.72
N TRP A 246 11.41 -3.60 20.08
CA TRP A 246 10.48 -2.47 20.17
C TRP A 246 9.90 -2.28 21.58
N SER A 247 9.59 -3.37 22.28
CA SER A 247 9.10 -3.35 23.67
C SER A 247 10.10 -2.66 24.60
N VAL A 248 11.39 -2.98 24.48
CA VAL A 248 12.46 -2.37 25.29
C VAL A 248 12.71 -0.92 24.88
N ALA A 249 12.71 -0.61 23.59
CA ALA A 249 12.89 0.75 23.09
C ALA A 249 11.79 1.68 23.61
N ILE A 250 10.52 1.33 23.39
CA ILE A 250 9.36 2.12 23.84
C ILE A 250 9.32 2.19 25.36
N GLY A 251 9.48 1.06 26.07
CA GLY A 251 9.44 1.05 27.53
C GLY A 251 10.59 1.83 28.19
N THR A 252 11.72 2.01 27.49
CA THR A 252 12.80 2.87 27.97
C THR A 252 12.45 4.35 27.88
N ILE A 253 11.74 4.77 26.83
CA ILE A 253 11.19 6.13 26.74
C ILE A 253 10.08 6.32 27.77
N GLU A 254 9.14 5.38 27.88
CA GLU A 254 7.99 5.44 28.79
C GLU A 254 8.39 5.69 30.25
N ARG A 255 9.45 5.05 30.74
CA ARG A 255 9.95 5.26 32.13
C ARG A 255 10.34 6.70 32.43
N ARG A 256 10.63 7.51 31.41
CA ARG A 256 11.17 8.86 31.54
C ARG A 256 10.20 9.91 31.07
N ASP A 257 9.58 9.67 29.92
CA ASP A 257 8.67 10.57 29.22
C ASP A 257 7.50 9.74 28.67
N PRO A 258 6.48 9.44 29.50
CA PRO A 258 5.31 8.65 29.10
C PRO A 258 4.54 9.30 27.95
N ASP A 259 4.49 10.64 27.90
CA ASP A 259 3.82 11.36 26.83
C ASP A 259 4.57 11.14 25.51
N LEU A 260 5.90 11.27 25.50
CA LEU A 260 6.70 11.01 24.29
C LEU A 260 6.62 9.55 23.82
N ALA A 261 6.55 8.58 24.74
CA ALA A 261 6.37 7.18 24.39
C ALA A 261 4.98 6.89 23.82
N ALA A 262 3.94 7.56 24.33
CA ALA A 262 2.60 7.53 23.74
C ALA A 262 2.60 8.18 22.35
N ASP A 263 3.35 9.27 22.15
CA ASP A 263 3.53 9.95 20.86
C ASP A 263 4.21 9.04 19.83
N LEU A 264 5.31 8.39 20.22
CA LEU A 264 6.01 7.41 19.41
C LEU A 264 5.08 6.25 19.04
N SER A 265 4.39 5.65 20.01
CA SER A 265 3.50 4.52 19.78
C SER A 265 2.33 4.88 18.87
N ALA A 266 1.71 6.05 19.09
CA ALA A 266 0.64 6.56 18.24
C ALA A 266 1.12 6.80 16.80
N ARG A 267 2.36 7.26 16.61
CA ARG A 267 2.92 7.51 15.28
C ARG A 267 3.32 6.22 14.56
N LEU A 268 3.93 5.26 15.26
CA LEU A 268 4.28 3.94 14.70
C LEU A 268 3.05 3.13 14.25
N CYS A 269 1.90 3.38 14.87
CA CYS A 269 0.61 2.75 14.58
C CYS A 269 -0.44 3.77 14.09
N ALA A 270 -0.02 4.88 13.47
CA ALA A 270 -0.92 5.94 13.04
C ALA A 270 -2.05 5.41 12.15
N VAL A 271 -3.29 5.80 12.46
CA VAL A 271 -4.50 5.46 11.69
C VAL A 271 -5.34 6.70 11.49
N VAL A 272 -5.98 6.81 10.34
CA VAL A 272 -6.81 7.96 9.95
C VAL A 272 -8.26 7.53 9.80
N ILE A 273 -9.17 8.36 10.29
CA ILE A 273 -10.61 8.23 10.10
C ILE A 273 -11.01 9.04 8.87
N PHE A 274 -11.53 8.37 7.83
CA PHE A 274 -11.97 9.03 6.61
C PHE A 274 -13.47 9.39 6.67
N ASP A 275 -13.76 10.70 6.70
CA ASP A 275 -15.13 11.22 6.70
C ASP A 275 -15.91 10.71 5.48
N GLY A 276 -17.22 10.51 5.66
CA GLY A 276 -18.12 10.00 4.61
C GLY A 276 -18.16 8.48 4.46
N SER A 277 -17.16 7.74 4.95
CA SER A 277 -17.07 6.27 4.78
C SER A 277 -17.02 5.45 6.07
N ARG A 278 -16.84 6.08 7.25
CA ARG A 278 -16.56 5.41 8.54
C ARG A 278 -15.33 4.49 8.48
N VAL A 279 -14.47 4.66 7.49
CA VAL A 279 -13.29 3.83 7.29
C VAL A 279 -12.17 4.33 8.19
N VAL A 280 -11.53 3.39 8.86
CA VAL A 280 -10.30 3.60 9.63
C VAL A 280 -9.19 2.89 8.88
N ALA A 281 -8.21 3.64 8.40
CA ALA A 281 -7.12 3.11 7.59
C ALA A 281 -5.75 3.47 8.19
N PRO A 282 -4.76 2.56 8.11
CA PRO A 282 -3.36 2.84 8.44
C PRO A 282 -2.81 4.09 7.73
N ALA A 283 -1.98 4.86 8.43
CA ALA A 283 -1.31 6.06 7.95
C ALA A 283 0.12 6.21 8.51
N TRP A 284 0.73 5.09 8.94
CA TRP A 284 2.06 5.05 9.54
C TRP A 284 3.18 5.03 8.50
N ALA A 285 4.41 5.29 8.95
CA ALA A 285 5.61 5.18 8.14
C ALA A 285 5.78 3.76 7.56
N THR A 286 6.02 3.69 6.25
CA THR A 286 6.22 2.43 5.51
C THR A 286 7.67 2.16 5.15
N ASP A 287 8.57 3.14 5.33
CA ASP A 287 10.00 2.96 5.12
C ASP A 287 10.61 2.12 6.26
N GLN A 288 10.90 0.87 5.95
CA GLN A 288 11.46 -0.07 6.93
C GLN A 288 12.91 0.29 7.30
N SER A 289 13.66 0.96 6.42
CA SER A 289 15.03 1.37 6.70
C SER A 289 15.08 2.51 7.74
N GLU A 290 14.15 3.45 7.63
CA GLU A 290 13.98 4.54 8.61
C GLU A 290 13.58 3.99 9.99
N LEU A 291 12.64 3.03 10.01
CA LEU A 291 12.19 2.39 11.26
C LEU A 291 13.28 1.55 11.92
N ASP A 292 14.07 0.83 11.13
CA ASP A 292 15.20 0.06 11.67
C ASP A 292 16.31 1.00 12.18
N ALA A 293 16.58 2.11 11.50
CA ALA A 293 17.51 3.13 11.98
C ALA A 293 17.04 3.75 13.31
N LEU A 294 15.77 4.13 13.42
CA LEU A 294 15.19 4.62 14.67
C LEU A 294 15.33 3.59 15.78
N LEU A 295 14.94 2.34 15.52
CA LEU A 295 15.05 1.27 16.52
C LEU A 295 16.50 1.04 16.94
N LEU A 296 17.45 1.12 16.01
CA LEU A 296 18.86 1.00 16.31
C LEU A 296 19.33 2.13 17.23
N ASP A 297 18.98 3.38 16.93
CA ASP A 297 19.31 4.55 17.77
C ASP A 297 18.72 4.39 19.18
N LEU A 298 17.46 3.99 19.31
CA LEU A 298 16.80 3.85 20.62
C LEU A 298 17.42 2.74 21.48
N LEU A 299 18.03 1.73 20.86
CA LEU A 299 18.70 0.62 21.54
C LEU A 299 20.23 0.81 21.64
N ASP A 300 20.77 1.94 21.19
CA ASP A 300 22.20 2.23 21.28
C ASP A 300 22.60 2.48 22.74
N PRO A 301 23.53 1.70 23.32
CA PRO A 301 23.97 1.89 24.70
C PRO A 301 24.81 3.16 24.91
N SER A 302 25.36 3.74 23.85
CA SER A 302 26.16 4.98 23.91
C SER A 302 25.31 6.24 24.02
N LEU A 303 24.03 6.17 23.62
CA LEU A 303 23.11 7.29 23.78
C LEU A 303 22.58 7.35 25.21
N ASP A 304 22.58 8.55 25.79
CA ASP A 304 21.90 8.79 27.06
C ASP A 304 20.37 8.91 26.85
N HIS A 305 19.65 9.23 27.92
CA HIS A 305 18.19 9.33 27.85
C HIS A 305 17.71 10.55 27.06
N GLU A 306 18.40 11.68 27.17
CA GLU A 306 18.01 12.92 26.52
C GLU A 306 18.21 12.83 25.01
N ALA A 307 19.36 12.32 24.58
CA ALA A 307 19.65 12.05 23.17
C ALA A 307 18.64 11.10 22.54
N ARG A 308 18.23 10.03 23.24
CA ARG A 308 17.16 9.14 22.74
C ARG A 308 15.83 9.87 22.57
N SER A 309 15.43 10.68 23.55
CA SER A 309 14.19 11.47 23.45
C SER A 309 14.26 12.50 22.32
N GLU A 310 15.41 13.13 22.08
CA GLU A 310 15.63 14.02 20.94
C GLU A 310 15.47 13.29 19.60
N ARG A 311 16.01 12.06 19.47
CA ARG A 311 15.82 11.22 18.27
C ARG A 311 14.36 10.92 18.00
N VAL A 312 13.59 10.58 19.04
CA VAL A 312 12.15 10.36 18.91
C VAL A 312 11.44 11.65 18.46
N ARG A 313 11.72 12.79 19.10
CA ARG A 313 11.09 14.07 18.74
C ARG A 313 11.44 14.50 17.32
N ALA A 314 12.69 14.33 16.90
CA ALA A 314 13.12 14.61 15.53
C ALA A 314 12.37 13.72 14.53
N TRP A 315 12.33 12.41 14.78
CA TRP A 315 11.61 11.46 13.92
C TRP A 315 10.10 11.76 13.80
N ILE A 316 9.46 12.12 14.91
CA ILE A 316 8.05 12.56 14.90
C ILE A 316 7.90 13.90 14.17
N GLY A 317 8.85 14.84 14.34
CA GLY A 317 8.81 16.16 13.71
C GLY A 317 9.07 16.15 12.20
N ASP A 318 9.83 15.17 11.69
CA ASP A 318 10.11 14.99 10.26
C ASP A 318 8.91 14.42 9.49
N SER A 319 7.91 13.91 10.21
CA SER A 319 6.68 13.42 9.61
C SER A 319 5.82 14.56 9.05
N PRO A 320 5.25 14.41 7.83
CA PRO A 320 4.33 15.40 7.30
C PRO A 320 3.13 15.63 8.23
N PRO A 321 2.74 16.89 8.53
CA PRO A 321 1.59 17.17 9.40
C PRO A 321 0.26 16.89 8.69
N ALA A 322 0.25 16.85 7.36
CA ALA A 322 -0.94 16.65 6.56
C ALA A 322 -0.62 16.03 5.18
N HIS A 323 -1.68 15.60 4.49
CA HIS A 323 -1.61 15.17 3.10
C HIS A 323 -2.87 15.59 2.34
N ALA A 324 -2.75 15.93 1.06
CA ALA A 324 -3.87 16.33 0.21
C ALA A 324 -3.82 15.60 -1.14
N TRP A 325 -4.98 15.25 -1.67
CA TRP A 325 -5.12 14.55 -2.95
C TRP A 325 -6.40 14.95 -3.68
N VAL A 326 -6.46 14.69 -4.99
CA VAL A 326 -7.68 14.87 -5.78
C VAL A 326 -8.48 13.56 -5.78
N ILE A 327 -9.73 13.61 -5.33
CA ILE A 327 -10.66 12.48 -5.37
C ILE A 327 -11.37 12.42 -6.72
N ASP A 328 -11.72 13.60 -7.24
CA ASP A 328 -12.57 13.75 -8.41
C ASP A 328 -12.29 15.10 -9.08
N ASP A 329 -11.94 15.08 -10.37
CA ASP A 329 -11.59 16.30 -11.11
C ASP A 329 -12.81 17.16 -11.45
N ALA A 330 -13.99 16.52 -11.56
CA ALA A 330 -15.24 17.18 -11.93
C ALA A 330 -16.44 16.50 -11.25
N ALA A 331 -16.39 16.44 -9.92
CA ALA A 331 -17.41 15.78 -9.09
C ALA A 331 -18.81 16.32 -9.36
N GLU A 332 -18.93 17.65 -9.42
CA GLU A 332 -20.19 18.35 -9.51
C GLU A 332 -20.11 19.49 -10.52
N ARG A 333 -21.28 20.06 -10.82
CA ARG A 333 -21.38 21.36 -11.47
C ARG A 333 -21.84 22.38 -10.44
N ASP A 334 -21.08 23.46 -10.29
CA ASP A 334 -21.45 24.54 -9.41
C ASP A 334 -22.74 25.21 -9.90
N ALA A 335 -23.70 25.39 -9.00
CA ALA A 335 -25.03 25.89 -9.36
C ALA A 335 -25.04 27.38 -9.73
N GLU A 336 -24.14 28.17 -9.13
CA GLU A 336 -24.05 29.61 -9.34
C GLU A 336 -23.26 29.96 -10.62
N SER A 337 -22.03 29.46 -10.73
CA SER A 337 -21.13 29.75 -11.85
C SER A 337 -21.36 28.84 -13.06
N GLY A 338 -21.97 27.66 -12.85
CA GLY A 338 -22.07 26.62 -13.88
C GLY A 338 -20.74 25.94 -14.23
N ALA A 339 -19.66 26.24 -13.49
CA ALA A 339 -18.34 25.64 -13.67
C ALA A 339 -18.29 24.20 -13.14
N ASN A 340 -17.28 23.43 -13.56
CA ASN A 340 -17.00 22.15 -12.92
C ASN A 340 -16.45 22.38 -11.51
N ALA A 341 -16.76 21.49 -10.58
CA ALA A 341 -16.22 21.53 -9.24
C ALA A 341 -15.42 20.26 -8.95
N ALA A 342 -14.17 20.45 -8.54
CA ALA A 342 -13.28 19.37 -8.13
C ALA A 342 -13.51 19.01 -6.66
N LEU A 343 -13.31 17.75 -6.32
CA LEU A 343 -13.35 17.26 -4.94
C LEU A 343 -11.93 16.88 -4.52
N ALA A 344 -11.40 17.59 -3.54
CA ALA A 344 -10.12 17.29 -2.92
C ALA A 344 -10.33 16.64 -1.56
N GLY A 345 -9.44 15.70 -1.21
CA GLY A 345 -9.30 15.18 0.14
C GLY A 345 -8.13 15.83 0.86
N VAL A 346 -8.26 16.00 2.17
CA VAL A 346 -7.19 16.47 3.06
C VAL A 346 -7.21 15.68 4.36
N VAL A 347 -6.03 15.22 4.79
CA VAL A 347 -5.83 14.51 6.05
C VAL A 347 -5.06 15.39 7.02
N ASN A 348 -5.51 15.42 8.26
CA ASN A 348 -4.77 15.96 9.40
C ASN A 348 -4.08 14.81 10.17
N PHE A 349 -2.75 14.75 10.13
CA PHE A 349 -1.96 13.78 10.90
C PHE A 349 -1.55 14.30 12.29
N GLU A 350 -1.91 15.55 12.62
CA GLU A 350 -1.59 16.15 13.90
C GLU A 350 -2.61 15.76 14.99
N ARG A 351 -2.25 16.08 16.23
CA ARG A 351 -3.06 15.78 17.43
C ARG A 351 -4.10 16.85 17.77
N ARG A 352 -4.13 17.94 17.01
CA ARG A 352 -5.04 19.06 17.21
C ARG A 352 -5.92 19.23 15.99
N PRO A 353 -7.16 19.71 16.15
CA PRO A 353 -7.99 20.04 15.01
C PRO A 353 -7.42 21.27 14.29
N HIS A 354 -7.49 21.26 12.96
CA HIS A 354 -7.07 22.38 12.11
C HIS A 354 -8.18 22.75 11.13
N LEU A 355 -8.21 24.02 10.71
CA LEU A 355 -9.07 24.44 9.60
C LEU A 355 -8.43 24.02 8.28
N GLY A 356 -9.21 23.37 7.42
CA GLY A 356 -8.85 23.06 6.06
C GLY A 356 -9.68 23.87 5.08
N TRP A 357 -9.05 24.36 4.02
CA TRP A 357 -9.72 25.06 2.93
C TRP A 357 -8.94 24.84 1.63
N THR A 358 -9.47 25.36 0.53
CA THR A 358 -8.78 25.33 -0.76
C THR A 358 -8.67 26.72 -1.34
N ALA A 359 -7.70 26.92 -2.21
CA ALA A 359 -7.50 28.12 -3.00
C ALA A 359 -7.04 27.72 -4.40
N TRP A 360 -7.40 28.48 -5.43
CA TRP A 360 -6.89 28.24 -6.78
C TRP A 360 -5.67 29.11 -7.03
N ALA A 361 -4.75 28.71 -7.89
CA ALA A 361 -3.69 29.57 -8.37
C ALA A 361 -3.98 30.02 -9.80
N ASP A 362 -3.75 31.31 -10.09
CA ASP A 362 -3.78 31.84 -11.46
C ASP A 362 -2.52 31.44 -12.25
N ALA A 363 -2.46 31.86 -13.52
CA ALA A 363 -1.30 31.63 -14.38
C ALA A 363 0.01 32.24 -13.86
N SER A 364 -0.05 33.24 -12.99
CA SER A 364 1.12 33.84 -12.33
C SER A 364 1.52 33.12 -11.03
N GLY A 365 0.75 32.11 -10.62
CA GLY A 365 0.93 31.39 -9.36
C GLY A 365 0.40 32.14 -8.15
N ARG A 366 -0.35 33.23 -8.35
CA ARG A 366 -1.00 33.99 -7.28
C ARG A 366 -2.30 33.29 -6.92
N GLU A 367 -2.55 33.18 -5.62
CA GLU A 367 -3.81 32.61 -5.14
C GLU A 367 -4.99 33.51 -5.55
N ILE A 368 -5.94 32.89 -6.22
CA ILE A 368 -7.30 33.38 -6.45
C ILE A 368 -8.12 32.86 -5.28
N GLU A 369 -8.72 33.77 -4.54
CA GLU A 369 -9.55 33.45 -3.38
C GLU A 369 -10.67 32.48 -3.80
N ALA A 370 -10.58 31.24 -3.33
CA ALA A 370 -11.66 30.27 -3.50
C ALA A 370 -12.68 30.45 -2.37
N ARG A 371 -13.95 30.23 -2.71
CA ARG A 371 -15.11 30.49 -1.84
C ARG A 371 -15.67 29.29 -1.04
N PRO A 372 -14.97 28.18 -0.72
CA PRO A 372 -15.54 27.26 0.24
C PRO A 372 -15.34 27.78 1.67
N ASP A 373 -16.36 27.65 2.51
CA ASP A 373 -16.22 27.85 3.94
C ASP A 373 -15.17 26.88 4.49
N PRO A 374 -14.18 27.34 5.28
CA PRO A 374 -13.20 26.45 5.90
C PRO A 374 -13.88 25.37 6.75
N VAL A 375 -13.42 24.13 6.61
CA VAL A 375 -13.91 22.99 7.38
C VAL A 375 -12.96 22.69 8.53
N THR A 376 -13.48 22.37 9.72
CA THR A 376 -12.64 21.91 10.83
C THR A 376 -12.36 20.42 10.66
N ILE A 377 -11.09 20.06 10.58
CA ILE A 377 -10.64 18.67 10.40
C ILE A 377 -10.07 18.18 11.73
N ALA A 378 -10.70 17.16 12.29
CA ALA A 378 -10.30 16.57 13.56
C ALA A 378 -8.88 15.95 13.50
N PRO A 379 -8.19 15.79 14.64
CA PRO A 379 -6.94 15.05 14.72
C PRO A 379 -7.07 13.66 14.11
N MET A 380 -6.07 13.20 13.34
CA MET A 380 -6.06 11.87 12.73
C MET A 380 -7.33 11.57 11.91
N SER A 381 -7.86 12.60 11.24
CA SER A 381 -9.04 12.48 10.39
C SER A 381 -8.81 13.10 9.02
N ALA A 382 -9.55 12.61 8.05
CA ALA A 382 -9.59 13.14 6.70
C ALA A 382 -10.96 13.71 6.39
N SER A 383 -10.98 14.84 5.70
CA SER A 383 -12.20 15.46 5.19
C SER A 383 -12.07 15.77 3.70
N THR A 384 -13.19 16.14 3.08
CA THR A 384 -13.24 16.48 1.66
C THR A 384 -13.73 17.91 1.46
N VAL A 385 -13.11 18.63 0.55
CA VAL A 385 -13.49 20.00 0.20
C VAL A 385 -13.84 20.05 -1.28
N LEU A 386 -15.02 20.58 -1.59
CA LEU A 386 -15.48 20.83 -2.95
C LEU A 386 -15.01 22.22 -3.39
N ALA A 387 -14.36 22.31 -4.54
CA ALA A 387 -13.79 23.53 -5.08
C ALA A 387 -14.29 23.77 -6.52
N PRO A 388 -15.23 24.71 -6.75
CA PRO A 388 -15.58 25.18 -8.09
C PRO A 388 -14.34 25.71 -8.81
N VAL A 389 -14.11 25.30 -10.06
CA VAL A 389 -12.92 25.67 -10.84
C VAL A 389 -13.15 27.01 -11.55
N PRO A 390 -12.42 28.09 -11.20
CA PRO A 390 -12.51 29.37 -11.89
C PRO A 390 -11.94 29.28 -13.31
N ALA A 391 -12.51 30.05 -14.24
CA ALA A 391 -12.07 30.05 -15.64
C ALA A 391 -10.62 30.56 -15.81
N ASP A 392 -10.19 31.48 -14.96
CA ASP A 392 -8.86 32.09 -14.93
C ASP A 392 -7.80 31.25 -14.20
N ALA A 393 -8.21 30.21 -13.47
CA ALA A 393 -7.31 29.22 -12.86
C ALA A 393 -6.81 28.17 -13.87
N VAL A 394 -7.44 28.06 -15.04
CA VAL A 394 -7.09 27.07 -16.06
C VAL A 394 -5.87 27.53 -16.85
N VAL A 395 -4.77 26.78 -16.72
CA VAL A 395 -3.51 27.01 -17.42
C VAL A 395 -3.21 25.85 -18.38
N THR A 396 -2.47 26.14 -19.44
CA THR A 396 -1.98 25.09 -20.34
C THR A 396 -0.60 24.63 -19.84
N LEU A 397 -0.54 23.41 -19.32
CA LEU A 397 0.67 22.76 -18.89
C LEU A 397 1.20 21.87 -20.01
N ARG A 398 2.53 21.72 -20.08
CA ARG A 398 3.15 20.75 -20.98
C ARG A 398 3.40 19.47 -20.20
N SER A 399 2.77 18.38 -20.63
CA SER A 399 3.01 17.03 -20.11
C SER A 399 4.45 16.57 -20.43
N ALA A 400 4.91 15.55 -19.70
CA ALA A 400 6.24 14.95 -19.89
C ALA A 400 6.43 14.35 -21.30
N ASP A 401 5.34 13.97 -21.97
CA ASP A 401 5.32 13.50 -23.37
C ASP A 401 5.25 14.63 -24.40
N GLY A 402 5.25 15.89 -23.96
CA GLY A 402 5.21 17.07 -24.81
C GLY A 402 3.80 17.54 -25.20
N SER A 403 2.75 16.80 -24.83
CA SER A 403 1.36 17.20 -25.05
C SER A 403 0.96 18.39 -24.18
N GLU A 404 0.06 19.23 -24.69
CA GLU A 404 -0.53 20.33 -23.92
C GLU A 404 -1.78 19.83 -23.18
N VAL A 405 -1.78 19.96 -21.86
CA VAL A 405 -2.88 19.59 -20.98
C VAL A 405 -3.36 20.84 -20.27
N LYS A 406 -4.65 21.15 -20.39
CA LYS A 406 -5.25 22.23 -19.62
C LYS A 406 -5.57 21.71 -18.22
N ALA A 407 -4.98 22.34 -17.21
CA ALA A 407 -5.14 21.94 -15.82
C ALA A 407 -5.27 23.18 -14.94
N ALA A 408 -5.77 22.99 -13.72
CA ALA A 408 -5.79 24.02 -12.71
C ALA A 408 -5.04 23.54 -11.46
N ALA A 409 -4.25 24.43 -10.86
CA ALA A 409 -3.53 24.15 -9.62
C ALA A 409 -4.42 24.54 -8.43
N LEU A 410 -4.80 23.53 -7.64
CA LEU A 410 -5.55 23.69 -6.41
C LEU A 410 -4.58 23.63 -5.24
N THR A 411 -4.45 24.72 -4.50
CA THR A 411 -3.79 24.72 -3.20
C THR A 411 -4.78 24.23 -2.15
N VAL A 412 -4.40 23.22 -1.40
CA VAL A 412 -5.14 22.69 -0.26
C VAL A 412 -4.40 23.07 1.00
N HIS A 413 -5.09 23.73 1.92
CA HIS A 413 -4.54 24.25 3.16
C HIS A 413 -5.02 23.41 4.35
N LEU A 414 -4.17 23.29 5.36
CA LEU A 414 -4.49 22.80 6.70
C LEU A 414 -3.74 23.65 7.73
N GLY A 415 -4.41 24.64 8.33
CA GLY A 415 -3.73 25.63 9.17
C GLY A 415 -2.60 26.32 8.39
N PRO A 416 -1.34 26.33 8.88
CA PRO A 416 -0.22 26.93 8.15
C PRO A 416 0.38 26.03 7.06
N TRP A 417 -0.02 24.75 7.00
CA TRP A 417 0.47 23.82 6.00
C TRP A 417 -0.32 23.98 4.70
N GLU A 418 0.36 23.90 3.56
CA GLU A 418 -0.26 23.89 2.23
C GLU A 418 0.34 22.79 1.35
N SER A 419 -0.47 22.30 0.41
CA SER A 419 -0.02 21.44 -0.68
C SER A 419 -0.74 21.78 -1.97
N ARG A 420 -0.02 21.73 -3.08
CA ARG A 420 -0.60 21.98 -4.41
C ARG A 420 -0.88 20.67 -5.10
N VAL A 421 -2.12 20.48 -5.51
CA VAL A 421 -2.58 19.36 -6.31
C VAL A 421 -3.07 19.84 -7.67
N VAL A 422 -2.90 19.01 -8.70
CA VAL A 422 -3.28 19.36 -10.07
C VAL A 422 -4.62 18.70 -10.39
N VAL A 423 -5.59 19.51 -10.81
CA VAL A 423 -6.93 19.10 -11.22
C VAL A 423 -7.04 19.19 -12.75
N ASP A 424 -7.62 18.17 -13.37
CA ASP A 424 -8.04 18.26 -14.77
C ASP A 424 -9.34 19.06 -14.87
N ALA A 425 -9.19 20.35 -15.16
CA ALA A 425 -10.27 21.32 -15.08
C ALA A 425 -11.15 21.40 -16.34
N THR A 426 -10.76 20.74 -17.43
CA THR A 426 -11.33 21.01 -18.76
C THR A 426 -12.12 19.87 -19.35
N ALA A 427 -13.14 20.22 -20.14
CA ALA A 427 -13.85 19.25 -20.94
C ALA A 427 -12.96 18.82 -22.10
N THR A 428 -12.63 17.53 -22.15
CA THR A 428 -11.93 16.93 -23.29
C THR A 428 -12.86 16.98 -24.51
N PRO A 429 -12.46 17.61 -25.62
CA PRO A 429 -13.31 17.66 -26.81
C PRO A 429 -13.45 16.28 -27.43
N ALA A 430 -14.68 15.90 -27.81
CA ALA A 430 -14.91 14.71 -28.58
C ALA A 430 -14.74 14.99 -30.08
N GLU A 431 -13.64 14.51 -30.65
CA GLU A 431 -13.30 14.67 -32.07
C GLU A 431 -13.14 13.30 -32.75
N PRO A 432 -13.35 13.19 -34.08
CA PRO A 432 -13.08 11.95 -34.81
C PRO A 432 -11.62 11.48 -34.65
N PRO A 433 -11.36 10.19 -34.40
CA PRO A 433 -12.29 9.06 -34.41
C PRO A 433 -13.03 8.78 -33.09
N GLY A 434 -12.75 9.54 -32.02
CA GLY A 434 -13.28 9.35 -30.68
C GLY A 434 -12.37 9.91 -29.60
N VAL A 435 -12.82 9.85 -28.34
CA VAL A 435 -12.04 10.20 -27.16
C VAL A 435 -11.44 8.93 -26.57
N SER A 436 -10.12 8.90 -26.38
CA SER A 436 -9.47 7.81 -25.67
C SER A 436 -9.70 7.95 -24.17
N ILE A 437 -10.07 6.84 -23.51
CA ILE A 437 -10.29 6.76 -22.07
C ILE A 437 -9.28 5.78 -21.49
N GLY A 438 -8.53 6.23 -20.48
CA GLY A 438 -7.50 5.46 -19.81
C GLY A 438 -6.12 6.12 -19.85
N PRO A 439 -5.10 5.46 -19.28
CA PRO A 439 -5.16 4.13 -18.67
C PRO A 439 -6.01 4.11 -17.40
N LEU A 440 -6.62 2.96 -17.09
CA LEU A 440 -7.15 2.72 -15.75
C LEU A 440 -5.97 2.46 -14.80
N VAL A 441 -6.04 3.07 -13.63
CA VAL A 441 -4.97 3.14 -12.65
C VAL A 441 -5.38 2.35 -11.41
N PRO A 442 -4.55 1.46 -10.85
CA PRO A 442 -4.88 0.68 -9.66
C PRO A 442 -5.22 1.55 -8.46
N ASP A 443 -5.83 0.94 -7.45
CA ASP A 443 -6.05 1.60 -6.17
C ASP A 443 -4.71 2.09 -5.55
N VAL A 444 -4.80 3.20 -4.84
CA VAL A 444 -3.68 3.83 -4.13
C VAL A 444 -3.20 2.91 -3.00
N THR A 445 -1.88 2.76 -2.87
CA THR A 445 -1.23 2.10 -1.72
C THR A 445 -0.86 3.13 -0.66
N LEU A 446 -0.66 2.71 0.60
CA LEU A 446 -0.22 3.60 1.67
C LEU A 446 1.11 4.29 1.34
N GLU A 447 2.05 3.57 0.72
CA GLU A 447 3.32 4.16 0.26
C GLU A 447 3.08 5.25 -0.80
N GLY A 448 2.22 4.98 -1.79
CA GLY A 448 1.86 5.96 -2.82
C GLY A 448 1.17 7.19 -2.23
N PHE A 449 0.26 6.96 -1.28
CA PHE A 449 -0.45 8.01 -0.55
C PHE A 449 0.51 8.91 0.24
N LEU A 450 1.33 8.36 1.13
CA LEU A 450 2.23 9.16 1.95
C LEU A 450 3.37 9.79 1.16
N GLY A 451 3.92 9.07 0.18
CA GLY A 451 5.07 9.54 -0.61
C GLY A 451 4.71 10.48 -1.76
N GLY A 452 3.42 10.74 -2.01
CA GLY A 452 2.97 11.47 -3.21
C GLY A 452 3.38 10.77 -4.52
N ARG A 453 3.69 9.48 -4.45
CA ARG A 453 4.13 8.67 -5.59
C ARG A 453 2.90 8.08 -6.28
N GLY A 454 2.97 7.98 -7.60
CA GLY A 454 1.92 7.34 -8.40
C GLY A 454 1.66 5.90 -7.97
N THR A 455 0.52 5.36 -8.37
CA THR A 455 0.13 3.98 -8.02
C THR A 455 1.01 2.94 -8.70
N ARG A 456 0.84 1.68 -8.27
CA ARG A 456 1.42 0.53 -8.98
C ARG A 456 0.97 0.54 -10.45
N ALA A 457 1.87 0.17 -11.36
CA ALA A 457 1.52 0.00 -12.77
C ALA A 457 0.63 -1.25 -12.96
N VAL A 458 -0.40 -1.14 -13.81
CA VAL A 458 -1.16 -2.32 -14.26
C VAL A 458 -0.25 -3.18 -15.14
N GLU A 459 -0.23 -4.48 -14.87
CA GLU A 459 0.41 -5.46 -15.75
C GLU A 459 -0.24 -5.43 -17.13
N ARG A 460 0.55 -5.40 -18.21
CA ARG A 460 0.01 -5.26 -19.58
C ARG A 460 -1.00 -6.33 -19.96
N SER A 461 -0.84 -7.55 -19.45
CA SER A 461 -1.78 -8.66 -19.66
C SER A 461 -3.14 -8.46 -18.99
N TRP A 462 -3.27 -7.42 -18.18
CA TRP A 462 -4.45 -7.03 -17.43
C TRP A 462 -4.89 -5.59 -17.74
N ALA A 463 -4.34 -4.98 -18.79
CA ALA A 463 -4.66 -3.61 -19.15
C ALA A 463 -6.13 -3.49 -19.59
N THR A 464 -6.68 -2.30 -19.38
CA THR A 464 -7.98 -1.90 -19.90
C THR A 464 -7.78 -0.74 -20.86
N ARG A 465 -8.41 -0.81 -22.03
CA ARG A 465 -8.47 0.29 -23.00
C ARG A 465 -9.92 0.66 -23.20
N ALA A 466 -10.23 1.96 -23.18
CA ALA A 466 -11.57 2.41 -23.47
C ALA A 466 -11.53 3.58 -24.46
N SER A 467 -12.62 3.75 -25.20
CA SER A 467 -12.81 4.91 -26.07
C SER A 467 -14.28 5.24 -26.22
N LEU A 468 -14.61 6.53 -26.23
CA LEU A 468 -15.94 7.04 -26.56
C LEU A 468 -15.98 7.47 -28.03
N ARG A 469 -16.96 7.01 -28.80
CA ARG A 469 -17.09 7.33 -30.23
C ARG A 469 -18.55 7.44 -30.66
N ARG A 470 -18.82 8.01 -31.84
CA ARG A 470 -20.13 7.86 -32.47
C ARG A 470 -20.31 6.43 -32.97
N GLY A 471 -21.41 5.82 -32.53
CA GLY A 471 -21.79 4.46 -32.84
C GLY A 471 -22.49 4.30 -34.18
N ALA A 472 -22.50 3.06 -34.66
CA ALA A 472 -23.25 2.61 -35.83
C ALA A 472 -24.37 1.62 -35.43
N TRP A 473 -24.80 1.63 -34.17
CA TRP A 473 -25.86 0.75 -33.66
C TRP A 473 -27.16 0.92 -34.46
N GLU A 474 -27.46 -0.03 -35.35
CA GLU A 474 -28.53 0.08 -36.36
C GLU A 474 -29.95 0.03 -35.74
N GLU A 475 -30.13 -0.63 -34.59
CA GLU A 475 -31.42 -0.77 -33.92
C GLU A 475 -31.55 0.13 -32.68
N ALA A 476 -32.60 0.95 -32.62
CA ALA A 476 -32.93 1.70 -31.41
C ALA A 476 -33.55 0.75 -30.36
N PRO A 477 -33.11 0.79 -29.08
CA PRO A 477 -33.77 0.08 -28.01
C PRO A 477 -35.26 0.45 -27.92
N PRO A 478 -36.14 -0.45 -27.46
CA PRO A 478 -37.54 -0.13 -27.21
C PRO A 478 -37.65 1.14 -26.35
N GLY A 479 -38.44 2.13 -26.80
CA GLY A 479 -38.68 3.38 -26.07
C GLY A 479 -37.68 4.51 -26.29
N HIS A 480 -36.66 4.35 -27.15
CA HIS A 480 -35.67 5.40 -27.43
C HIS A 480 -35.79 5.92 -28.87
N SER A 481 -35.69 7.24 -29.06
CA SER A 481 -35.81 7.88 -30.38
C SER A 481 -34.53 7.67 -31.21
N PRO A 482 -34.62 7.26 -32.49
CA PRO A 482 -33.47 6.99 -33.37
C PRO A 482 -32.75 8.24 -33.92
N SER A 483 -33.08 9.47 -33.47
CA SER A 483 -32.74 10.70 -34.22
C SER A 483 -31.32 11.26 -34.05
N VAL A 484 -30.43 10.62 -33.26
CA VAL A 484 -29.01 11.02 -33.15
C VAL A 484 -28.14 9.78 -33.13
N ALA A 485 -27.05 9.76 -33.92
CA ALA A 485 -26.06 8.69 -33.89
C ALA A 485 -25.59 8.50 -32.44
N PRO A 486 -25.87 7.35 -31.81
CA PRO A 486 -25.69 7.20 -30.38
C PRO A 486 -24.20 7.21 -30.04
N TRP A 487 -23.84 7.84 -28.93
CA TRP A 487 -22.50 7.70 -28.37
C TRP A 487 -22.32 6.28 -27.84
N GLU A 488 -21.21 5.64 -28.19
CA GLU A 488 -20.82 4.31 -27.74
C GLU A 488 -19.51 4.37 -26.98
N LEU A 489 -19.51 3.75 -25.80
CA LEU A 489 -18.31 3.46 -25.04
C LEU A 489 -17.84 2.05 -25.39
N HIS A 490 -16.67 1.96 -26.03
CA HIS A 490 -15.99 0.72 -26.32
C HIS A 490 -14.95 0.44 -25.23
N ILE A 491 -15.00 -0.72 -24.59
CA ILE A 491 -14.11 -1.11 -23.49
C ILE A 491 -13.51 -2.47 -23.82
N GLU A 492 -12.19 -2.54 -23.85
CA GLU A 492 -11.42 -3.76 -24.07
C GLU A 492 -10.65 -4.11 -22.78
N CYS A 493 -10.87 -5.31 -22.28
CA CYS A 493 -10.28 -5.83 -21.05
C CYS A 493 -9.35 -7.00 -21.37
N SER A 494 -8.03 -6.77 -21.31
CA SER A 494 -7.04 -7.84 -21.54
C SER A 494 -7.08 -8.89 -20.42
N ARG A 495 -6.83 -10.15 -20.79
CA ARG A 495 -6.81 -11.31 -19.89
C ARG A 495 -5.61 -12.22 -20.21
N PRO A 496 -4.85 -12.71 -19.23
CA PRO A 496 -3.75 -13.64 -19.49
C PRO A 496 -4.24 -15.05 -19.82
N ASP A 497 -3.52 -15.71 -20.72
CA ASP A 497 -3.76 -17.11 -21.12
C ASP A 497 -3.72 -18.12 -19.97
N SER A 498 -3.04 -17.81 -18.86
CA SER A 498 -2.92 -18.71 -17.70
C SER A 498 -4.23 -18.91 -16.94
N GLU A 499 -5.22 -18.02 -17.12
CA GLU A 499 -6.56 -18.20 -16.55
C GLU A 499 -7.49 -19.07 -17.41
N ARG A 500 -6.99 -19.63 -18.52
CA ARG A 500 -7.73 -20.61 -19.33
C ARG A 500 -8.06 -21.89 -18.57
N VAL A 501 -7.40 -22.14 -17.43
CA VAL A 501 -7.52 -23.37 -16.65
C VAL A 501 -7.64 -23.02 -15.16
N SER A 502 -8.87 -22.78 -14.67
CA SER A 502 -9.19 -22.98 -13.26
C SER A 502 -10.70 -23.11 -13.06
N SER A 503 -11.08 -24.35 -12.80
CA SER A 503 -12.11 -24.88 -11.89
C SER A 503 -13.31 -24.01 -11.49
N PRO A 504 -14.52 -24.62 -11.39
CA PRO A 504 -15.70 -23.97 -10.85
C PRO A 504 -15.44 -23.57 -9.39
N GLY A 505 -15.26 -22.26 -9.15
CA GLY A 505 -14.92 -21.74 -7.82
C GLY A 505 -14.36 -20.32 -7.73
N SER A 506 -14.02 -19.63 -8.83
CA SER A 506 -13.70 -18.19 -8.77
C SER A 506 -14.97 -17.37 -8.51
N VAL A 507 -15.02 -16.64 -7.39
CA VAL A 507 -16.22 -15.98 -6.84
C VAL A 507 -16.38 -14.51 -7.30
N ALA A 508 -15.46 -13.95 -8.10
CA ALA A 508 -15.67 -12.64 -8.73
C ALA A 508 -15.33 -12.72 -10.23
N GLY A 509 -16.36 -12.60 -11.07
CA GLY A 509 -16.15 -12.44 -12.51
C GLY A 509 -15.46 -11.11 -12.81
N ASP A 510 -14.58 -11.10 -13.81
CA ASP A 510 -14.01 -9.86 -14.37
C ASP A 510 -15.17 -8.94 -14.79
N GLN A 511 -15.15 -7.70 -14.31
CA GLN A 511 -16.27 -6.77 -14.46
C GLN A 511 -15.80 -5.32 -14.56
N VAL A 512 -16.62 -4.52 -15.25
CA VAL A 512 -16.44 -3.07 -15.39
C VAL A 512 -17.65 -2.37 -14.80
N ARG A 513 -17.44 -1.32 -14.00
CA ARG A 513 -18.51 -0.36 -13.68
C ARG A 513 -18.29 0.97 -14.38
N ILE A 514 -19.38 1.54 -14.85
CA ILE A 514 -19.45 2.78 -15.62
C ILE A 514 -20.33 3.74 -14.84
N HIS A 515 -19.76 4.87 -14.43
CA HIS A 515 -20.46 5.94 -13.73
C HIS A 515 -20.63 7.12 -14.68
N VAL A 516 -21.86 7.58 -14.88
CA VAL A 516 -22.18 8.73 -15.72
C VAL A 516 -22.98 9.76 -14.93
N GLY A 517 -22.66 11.04 -15.12
CA GLY A 517 -23.25 12.17 -14.40
C GLY A 517 -22.46 12.55 -13.14
N SER A 518 -23.07 13.37 -12.29
CA SER A 518 -22.40 13.92 -11.11
C SER A 518 -22.14 12.86 -10.03
N ARG A 519 -21.29 13.19 -9.07
CA ARG A 519 -20.91 12.26 -8.00
C ARG A 519 -22.03 12.00 -7.02
N SER A 520 -22.73 13.04 -6.60
CA SER A 520 -23.84 12.97 -5.64
C SER A 520 -25.15 12.50 -6.27
N ALA A 521 -25.34 12.71 -7.57
CA ALA A 521 -26.53 12.33 -8.31
C ALA A 521 -26.16 11.72 -9.67
N PRO A 522 -25.60 10.49 -9.71
CA PRO A 522 -25.26 9.86 -10.97
C PRO A 522 -26.52 9.64 -11.81
N ALA A 523 -26.43 9.96 -13.11
CA ALA A 523 -27.49 9.71 -14.07
C ALA A 523 -27.60 8.21 -14.39
N LEU A 524 -26.46 7.52 -14.34
CA LEU A 524 -26.35 6.10 -14.66
C LEU A 524 -25.17 5.47 -13.91
N VAL A 525 -25.41 4.30 -13.30
CA VAL A 525 -24.36 3.39 -12.84
C VAL A 525 -24.64 2.00 -13.41
N LEU A 526 -23.79 1.56 -14.35
CA LEU A 526 -23.89 0.24 -14.97
C LEU A 526 -22.71 -0.63 -14.58
N ARG A 527 -22.99 -1.85 -14.16
CA ARG A 527 -22.02 -2.91 -14.00
C ARG A 527 -22.20 -3.94 -15.11
N VAL A 528 -21.13 -4.23 -15.82
CA VAL A 528 -21.08 -5.21 -16.91
C VAL A 528 -20.01 -6.22 -16.56
N ASP A 529 -20.37 -7.50 -16.50
CA ASP A 529 -19.40 -8.57 -16.32
C ASP A 529 -18.98 -9.20 -17.65
N GLU A 530 -17.91 -9.99 -17.61
CA GLU A 530 -17.41 -10.69 -18.79
C GLU A 530 -18.49 -11.59 -19.42
N SER A 531 -19.49 -12.07 -18.68
CA SER A 531 -20.56 -12.95 -19.20
C SER A 531 -21.62 -12.23 -20.01
N GLY A 532 -21.60 -10.89 -19.98
CA GLY A 532 -22.64 -10.06 -20.57
C GLY A 532 -23.81 -9.82 -19.63
N ALA A 533 -23.70 -10.20 -18.34
CA ALA A 533 -24.69 -9.79 -17.36
C ALA A 533 -24.52 -8.29 -17.10
N VAL A 534 -25.64 -7.58 -17.12
CA VAL A 534 -25.71 -6.13 -16.92
C VAL A 534 -26.59 -5.85 -15.73
N VAL A 535 -26.08 -5.08 -14.78
CA VAL A 535 -26.81 -4.62 -13.60
C VAL A 535 -26.76 -3.10 -13.55
N ARG A 536 -27.93 -2.48 -13.40
CA ARG A 536 -28.05 -1.06 -13.07
C ARG A 536 -28.11 -0.92 -11.55
N GLU A 537 -27.19 -0.16 -10.96
CA GLU A 537 -26.99 -0.12 -9.49
C GLU A 537 -27.70 1.03 -8.76
N ASP A 538 -28.45 1.90 -9.46
CA ASP A 538 -29.07 3.12 -8.90
C ASP A 538 -30.56 2.99 -8.53
N ASP A 539 -31.04 1.77 -8.20
CA ASP A 539 -32.40 1.41 -7.78
C ASP A 539 -33.55 1.75 -8.77
N ARG A 540 -33.25 2.30 -9.96
CA ARG A 540 -34.25 2.59 -11.00
C ARG A 540 -34.37 1.44 -12.00
N GLY A 541 -35.00 0.32 -11.59
CA GLY A 541 -35.57 -0.75 -12.43
C GLY A 541 -34.77 -1.25 -13.66
N LEU A 542 -34.50 -2.56 -13.72
CA LEU A 542 -33.68 -3.22 -14.77
C LEU A 542 -34.23 -3.24 -16.22
N MET A 543 -35.47 -2.80 -16.49
CA MET A 543 -36.13 -3.02 -17.78
C MET A 543 -35.44 -2.25 -18.93
N GLY A 544 -34.72 -2.96 -19.79
CA GLY A 544 -34.24 -2.46 -21.10
C GLY A 544 -32.72 -2.27 -21.27
N TYR A 545 -31.92 -2.36 -20.21
CA TYR A 545 -30.49 -2.01 -20.26
C TYR A 545 -29.58 -3.10 -20.85
N SER A 546 -29.97 -4.38 -20.80
CA SER A 546 -29.21 -5.44 -21.47
C SER A 546 -29.13 -5.24 -22.98
N ALA A 547 -30.13 -4.57 -23.59
CA ALA A 547 -30.12 -4.24 -25.01
C ALA A 547 -29.13 -3.10 -25.36
N MET A 548 -28.60 -2.39 -24.36
CA MET A 548 -27.64 -1.29 -24.53
C MET A 548 -26.19 -1.75 -24.46
N VAL A 549 -25.95 -3.02 -24.15
CA VAL A 549 -24.60 -3.57 -23.95
C VAL A 549 -24.41 -4.78 -24.85
N ARG A 550 -23.32 -4.78 -25.61
CA ARG A 550 -22.86 -5.95 -26.35
C ARG A 550 -21.52 -6.40 -25.79
N VAL A 551 -21.46 -7.64 -25.31
CA VAL A 551 -20.22 -8.26 -24.83
C VAL A 551 -19.72 -9.29 -25.85
N THR A 552 -18.42 -9.29 -26.12
CA THR A 552 -17.75 -10.27 -26.97
C THR A 552 -16.53 -10.80 -26.24
N ARG A 553 -16.36 -12.13 -26.22
CA ARG A 553 -15.24 -12.81 -25.58
C ARG A 553 -14.27 -13.34 -26.63
N GLU A 554 -13.00 -13.10 -26.40
CA GLU A 554 -11.88 -13.63 -27.17
C GLU A 554 -10.90 -14.38 -26.24
N PRO A 555 -9.95 -15.19 -26.75
CA PRO A 555 -9.06 -15.98 -25.90
C PRO A 555 -8.17 -15.18 -24.95
N ASP A 556 -7.82 -13.95 -25.30
CA ASP A 556 -6.87 -13.08 -24.59
C ASP A 556 -7.50 -11.77 -24.07
N ARG A 557 -8.81 -11.58 -24.28
CA ARG A 557 -9.55 -10.38 -23.86
C ARG A 557 -11.05 -10.58 -23.94
N TRP A 558 -11.79 -9.68 -23.32
CA TRP A 558 -13.21 -9.49 -23.62
C TRP A 558 -13.48 -8.01 -23.86
N THR A 559 -14.53 -7.74 -24.63
CA THR A 559 -14.93 -6.39 -25.03
C THR A 559 -16.37 -6.14 -24.61
N ALA A 560 -16.64 -4.97 -24.05
CA ALA A 560 -17.97 -4.44 -23.84
C ALA A 560 -18.17 -3.18 -24.69
N ILE A 561 -19.27 -3.14 -25.43
CA ILE A 561 -19.72 -1.94 -26.14
C ILE A 561 -21.02 -1.49 -25.48
N VAL A 562 -20.98 -0.30 -24.88
CA VAL A 562 -22.08 0.25 -24.11
C VAL A 562 -22.60 1.51 -24.79
N ARG A 563 -23.89 1.52 -25.12
CA ARG A 563 -24.57 2.71 -25.62
C ARG A 563 -24.78 3.70 -24.48
N VAL A 564 -24.38 4.94 -24.68
CA VAL A 564 -24.63 6.02 -23.71
C VAL A 564 -26.07 6.52 -23.88
N PRO A 565 -26.91 6.45 -22.84
CA PRO A 565 -28.26 7.01 -22.88
C PRO A 565 -28.22 8.52 -23.16
N SER A 566 -29.16 9.03 -23.97
CA SER A 566 -29.22 10.47 -24.27
C SER A 566 -29.55 11.32 -23.05
N ASP A 567 -30.30 10.78 -22.08
CA ASP A 567 -30.63 11.42 -20.81
C ASP A 567 -29.45 11.44 -19.82
N ALA A 568 -28.39 10.68 -20.10
CA ALA A 568 -27.12 10.76 -19.37
C ALA A 568 -26.19 11.87 -19.90
N VAL A 569 -26.52 12.47 -21.05
CA VAL A 569 -25.83 13.63 -21.60
C VAL A 569 -26.44 14.89 -21.00
N GLU A 570 -25.62 15.68 -20.34
CA GLU A 570 -26.05 16.90 -19.69
C GLU A 570 -26.30 18.03 -20.70
N SER A 571 -26.89 19.13 -20.20
CA SER A 571 -27.07 20.35 -20.97
C SER A 571 -25.77 20.76 -21.69
N ARG A 572 -25.90 21.22 -22.94
CA ARG A 572 -24.79 21.63 -23.83
C ARG A 572 -23.90 20.49 -24.35
N GLY A 573 -24.35 19.23 -24.26
CA GLY A 573 -23.61 18.10 -24.83
C GLY A 573 -22.43 17.68 -23.97
N ILE A 574 -22.52 17.85 -22.65
CA ILE A 574 -21.46 17.46 -21.73
C ILE A 574 -21.72 16.05 -21.21
N LEU A 575 -20.70 15.21 -21.22
CA LEU A 575 -20.72 13.89 -20.59
C LEU A 575 -19.70 13.84 -19.46
N ARG A 576 -20.18 13.64 -18.23
CA ARG A 576 -19.33 13.31 -17.08
C ARG A 576 -19.26 11.81 -16.92
N ILE A 577 -18.06 11.25 -16.92
CA ILE A 577 -17.87 9.81 -16.89
C ILE A 577 -16.66 9.39 -16.06
N GLY A 578 -16.81 8.28 -15.34
CA GLY A 578 -15.76 7.57 -14.63
C GLY A 578 -15.88 6.07 -14.87
N LEU A 579 -14.75 5.36 -14.91
CA LEU A 579 -14.71 3.91 -15.12
C LEU A 579 -13.96 3.23 -13.99
N GLU A 580 -14.40 2.02 -13.65
CA GLU A 580 -13.62 1.09 -12.86
C GLU A 580 -13.68 -0.32 -13.47
N ARG A 581 -12.60 -1.09 -13.30
CA ARG A 581 -12.57 -2.52 -13.59
C ARG A 581 -12.10 -3.25 -12.35
N THR A 582 -12.80 -4.32 -12.00
CA THR A 582 -12.32 -5.35 -11.08
C THR A 582 -12.00 -6.58 -11.93
N ASP A 583 -10.72 -6.93 -12.03
CA ASP A 583 -10.30 -8.10 -12.80
C ASP A 583 -10.65 -9.41 -12.06
N SER A 584 -10.43 -10.56 -12.72
CA SER A 584 -10.69 -11.89 -12.13
C SER A 584 -9.80 -12.25 -10.93
N ARG A 585 -8.77 -11.44 -10.63
CA ARG A 585 -7.96 -11.53 -9.41
C ARG A 585 -8.57 -10.72 -8.27
N GLY A 586 -9.66 -10.00 -8.51
CA GLY A 586 -10.29 -9.08 -7.58
C GLY A 586 -9.56 -7.74 -7.46
N LEU A 587 -8.62 -7.42 -8.36
CA LEU A 587 -7.88 -6.15 -8.29
C LEU A 587 -8.66 -5.06 -9.02
N ARG A 588 -8.88 -3.94 -8.34
CA ARG A 588 -9.53 -2.77 -8.91
C ARG A 588 -8.54 -1.82 -9.57
N SER A 589 -8.95 -1.28 -10.71
CA SER A 589 -8.34 -0.12 -11.36
C SER A 589 -9.42 0.85 -11.83
N ALA A 590 -9.12 2.15 -11.89
CA ALA A 590 -10.09 3.20 -12.16
C ALA A 590 -9.54 4.34 -13.01
N TRP A 591 -10.43 5.10 -13.64
CA TRP A 591 -10.13 6.30 -14.43
C TRP A 591 -11.19 7.38 -14.15
N PRO A 592 -10.82 8.68 -14.08
CA PRO A 592 -9.53 9.28 -14.45
C PRO A 592 -8.45 9.23 -13.36
N ARG A 593 -8.84 8.99 -12.10
CA ARG A 593 -7.93 8.95 -10.96
C ARG A 593 -7.91 7.57 -10.33
N ALA A 594 -6.79 7.24 -9.72
CA ALA A 594 -6.71 6.14 -8.78
C ALA A 594 -7.68 6.34 -7.61
N MET A 595 -8.18 5.24 -7.08
CA MET A 595 -9.12 5.25 -5.95
C MET A 595 -8.42 4.83 -4.66
N LEU A 596 -8.84 5.36 -3.53
CA LEU A 596 -8.53 4.71 -2.25
C LEU A 596 -9.24 3.34 -2.20
N PRO A 597 -8.68 2.29 -1.57
CA PRO A 597 -9.29 0.96 -1.58
C PRO A 597 -10.74 0.90 -1.06
N TRP A 598 -11.13 1.77 -0.13
CA TRP A 598 -12.52 1.89 0.35
C TRP A 598 -13.42 2.79 -0.49
N GLN A 599 -12.87 3.58 -1.40
CA GLN A 599 -13.66 4.53 -2.17
C GLN A 599 -14.66 3.75 -3.02
N ALA A 600 -15.95 4.10 -2.93
CA ALA A 600 -17.01 3.38 -3.63
C ALA A 600 -17.18 3.83 -5.09
N VAL A 601 -16.67 5.02 -5.43
CA VAL A 601 -17.04 5.72 -6.67
C VAL A 601 -15.80 6.36 -7.28
N PRO A 602 -15.46 6.10 -8.57
CA PRO A 602 -14.30 6.69 -9.23
C PRO A 602 -14.45 8.21 -9.38
N GLY A 603 -13.38 8.92 -9.74
CA GLY A 603 -13.49 10.31 -10.19
C GLY A 603 -14.25 10.44 -11.52
N ARG A 604 -14.58 11.65 -11.95
CA ARG A 604 -15.16 11.95 -13.27
C ARG A 604 -14.18 12.77 -14.08
N ALA A 605 -14.10 12.46 -15.37
CA ALA A 605 -13.65 13.41 -16.36
C ALA A 605 -14.86 14.00 -17.10
N VAL A 606 -14.65 15.13 -17.76
CA VAL A 606 -15.68 15.82 -18.54
C VAL A 606 -15.34 15.70 -20.02
N ILE A 607 -16.32 15.33 -20.84
CA ILE A 607 -16.18 15.24 -22.30
C ILE A 607 -17.19 16.20 -22.96
N ASP A 608 -16.71 17.08 -23.86
CA ASP A 608 -17.55 17.94 -24.69
C ASP A 608 -17.94 17.18 -25.98
N LEU A 609 -19.15 16.61 -25.99
CA LEU A 609 -19.70 15.89 -27.13
C LEU A 609 -20.15 16.82 -28.25
N ALA A 610 -20.43 18.10 -27.95
CA ALA A 610 -20.82 19.08 -28.96
C ALA A 610 -19.63 19.51 -29.83
N ALA A 611 -18.39 19.26 -29.39
CA ALA A 611 -17.18 19.49 -30.19
C ALA A 611 -17.15 18.65 -31.48
N TRP A 612 -17.85 17.52 -31.53
CA TRP A 612 -17.86 16.63 -32.69
C TRP A 612 -18.48 17.27 -33.95
N ASP A 613 -19.46 18.15 -33.77
CA ASP A 613 -20.21 18.80 -34.86
C ASP A 613 -19.72 20.24 -35.15
N ARG A 614 -18.66 20.70 -34.48
CA ARG A 614 -17.99 21.98 -34.78
C ARG A 614 -16.93 21.77 -35.85
#